data_AF-A0A7C3CZ32-F1
#
_entry.id   AF-A0A7C3CZ32-F1
#
_cell.length_a   1.000
_cell.length_b   1.000
_cell.length_c   1.000
_cell.angle_alpha   90.00
_cell.angle_beta   90.00
_cell.angle_gamma   90.00
#
_symmetry.space_group_name_H-M   'P 1'
#
loop_
_entity.id
_entity.type
_entity.pdbx_description
1 polymer ?
#
loop_
_entity_poly.entity_id
_entity_poly.type
_entity_poly.pdbx_seq_one_letter_code
_entity_poly.pdbx_strand_id
1 'polypeptide(L)'
;MKSGHAWKLNPVVDGKPPEYPFTEVPNPPEGYTWDDVSYVIGGYNWKARFIDKNGFIITGDENATTQYNFANPDVGTEAGWVAYHAGEEKPYNCGPCHTTGYSAWPPDSHQDDMPGIVGTWAEPGIKCERCHGPGSLHAENPHGVAMKVDRDSELCGECHLRGEPEAVNAKGGFIQHHEQYEELFQSKHIVLDCVVCHDPHDGVVQLRKAGEQTTRTQCENCHFEQAKYQKNAKHQDLGVQCIDCHMPRLVKSAVGDPEKFTGDIRTHMMGIDPDQISQFTEDGSQALSQIGLDFACRHCHIPGSSVEMSDEALKEAAYGYHDRP
;
A
#
# COMPACT_ATOMS: atom_id res chain seq x y z
N MET A 1 1.91 0.12 19.05
CA MET A 1 1.42 -0.09 17.67
C MET A 1 2.49 -0.83 16.89
N LYS A 2 2.17 -1.99 16.31
CA LYS A 2 3.09 -2.76 15.46
C LYS A 2 2.70 -2.61 13.99
N SER A 3 2.61 -1.36 13.53
CA SER A 3 2.22 -1.02 12.15
C SER A 3 3.29 -0.17 11.47
N GLY A 4 3.38 -0.28 10.14
CA GLY A 4 4.23 0.56 9.29
C GLY A 4 3.83 2.03 9.27
N HIS A 5 2.60 2.36 9.72
CA HIS A 5 2.06 3.71 9.80
C HIS A 5 2.95 4.66 10.61
N ALA A 6 3.44 4.20 11.77
CA ALA A 6 4.32 5.00 12.62
C ALA A 6 5.69 5.29 11.99
N TRP A 7 6.06 4.54 10.95
CA TRP A 7 7.34 4.58 10.24
C TRP A 7 7.24 5.28 8.88
N LYS A 8 6.13 5.96 8.61
CA LYS A 8 5.94 6.61 7.30
C LYS A 8 6.86 7.81 7.08
N LEU A 9 7.18 8.53 8.15
CA LEU A 9 8.15 9.62 8.17
C LEU A 9 9.01 9.48 9.44
N ASN A 10 10.33 9.45 9.28
CA ASN A 10 11.26 9.13 10.35
C ASN A 10 12.34 10.20 10.43
N PRO A 11 12.53 10.89 11.57
CA PRO A 11 13.58 11.89 11.70
C PRO A 11 14.97 11.25 11.70
N VAL A 12 15.93 11.93 11.09
CA VAL A 12 17.36 11.62 11.19
C VAL A 12 17.96 12.49 12.28
N VAL A 13 18.41 11.86 13.36
CA VAL A 13 18.94 12.54 14.55
C VAL A 13 20.44 12.28 14.66
N ASP A 14 21.22 13.33 14.86
CA ASP A 14 22.68 13.27 14.99
C ASP A 14 23.40 12.53 13.85
N GLY A 15 22.90 12.67 12.62
CA GLY A 15 23.49 12.02 11.44
C GLY A 15 23.38 10.49 11.45
N LYS A 16 22.40 9.94 12.18
CA LYS A 16 22.22 8.48 12.28
C LYS A 16 20.98 8.02 11.51
N PRO A 17 21.07 6.88 10.79
CA PRO A 17 19.91 6.27 10.14
C PRO A 17 18.81 5.94 11.17
N PRO A 18 17.52 6.07 10.79
CA PRO A 18 16.45 5.53 11.61
C PRO A 18 16.56 4.00 11.75
N GLU A 19 16.26 3.48 12.93
CA GLU A 19 16.23 2.03 13.20
C GLU A 19 14.83 1.48 12.92
N TYR A 20 14.72 0.49 12.03
CA TYR A 20 13.44 -0.14 11.69
C TYR A 20 13.34 -1.55 12.30
N PRO A 21 12.13 -2.08 12.52
CA PRO A 21 11.97 -3.39 13.16
C PRO A 21 12.51 -4.59 12.37
N PHE A 22 12.58 -4.51 11.03
CA PHE A 22 12.98 -5.65 10.19
C PHE A 22 13.64 -5.27 8.85
N THR A 23 13.90 -3.98 8.61
CA THR A 23 14.60 -3.49 7.43
C THR A 23 15.83 -2.68 7.85
N GLU A 24 16.80 -2.61 6.95
CA GLU A 24 17.93 -1.69 7.07
C GLU A 24 17.90 -0.78 5.85
N VAL A 25 17.80 0.52 6.10
CA VAL A 25 17.89 1.53 5.04
C VAL A 25 19.38 1.72 4.73
N PRO A 26 19.81 1.65 3.45
CA PRO A 26 21.21 1.88 3.10
C PRO A 26 21.60 3.33 3.38
N ASN A 27 22.90 3.64 3.22
CA ASN A 27 23.36 5.03 3.22
C ASN A 27 22.57 5.88 2.21
N PRO A 28 22.47 7.20 2.41
CA PRO A 28 21.75 8.09 1.50
C PRO A 28 22.28 8.00 0.06
N PRO A 29 21.50 8.52 -0.92
CA PRO A 29 21.88 8.49 -2.33
C PRO A 29 23.29 9.06 -2.56
N GLU A 30 23.89 8.69 -3.70
CA GLU A 30 25.22 9.20 -4.09
C GLU A 30 25.30 10.73 -3.97
N GLY A 31 26.37 11.23 -3.35
CA GLY A 31 26.58 12.65 -3.10
C GLY A 31 26.02 13.16 -1.76
N TYR A 32 25.29 12.34 -1.02
CA TYR A 32 24.71 12.69 0.29
C TYR A 32 25.26 11.81 1.41
N THR A 33 25.27 12.38 2.61
CA THR A 33 25.54 11.69 3.87
C THR A 33 24.35 11.82 4.80
N TRP A 34 24.34 11.08 5.90
CA TRP A 34 23.28 11.21 6.91
C TRP A 34 23.25 12.60 7.56
N ASP A 35 24.35 13.34 7.54
CA ASP A 35 24.39 14.73 8.02
C ASP A 35 23.63 15.69 7.10
N ASP A 36 23.36 15.30 5.85
CA ASP A 36 22.59 16.08 4.88
C ASP A 36 21.08 15.80 4.93
N VAL A 37 20.66 14.77 5.68
CA VAL A 37 19.27 14.29 5.71
C VAL A 37 18.56 14.77 6.97
N SER A 38 17.35 15.31 6.82
CA SER A 38 16.45 15.65 7.94
C SER A 38 15.47 14.52 8.26
N TYR A 39 14.90 13.88 7.23
CA TYR A 39 13.92 12.79 7.38
C TYR A 39 14.10 11.69 6.33
N VAL A 40 13.68 10.47 6.69
CA VAL A 40 13.46 9.35 5.75
C VAL A 40 11.96 9.11 5.61
N ILE A 41 11.48 9.18 4.36
CA ILE A 41 10.11 8.84 3.98
C ILE A 41 10.05 7.34 3.69
N GLY A 42 9.25 6.60 4.46
CA GLY A 42 9.17 5.15 4.37
C GLY A 42 10.38 4.46 5.02
N GLY A 43 11.00 3.52 4.32
CA GLY A 43 12.08 2.66 4.87
C GLY A 43 11.59 1.39 5.56
N TYR A 44 10.29 1.31 5.88
CA TYR A 44 9.73 0.16 6.60
C TYR A 44 9.61 -1.13 5.79
N ASN A 45 9.28 -1.08 4.49
CA ASN A 45 9.08 -2.32 3.70
C ASN A 45 9.27 -2.17 2.19
N TRP A 46 8.67 -1.17 1.54
CA TRP A 46 8.65 -1.09 0.07
C TRP A 46 9.77 -0.24 -0.51
N LYS A 47 9.95 0.97 0.02
CA LYS A 47 10.91 1.96 -0.49
C LYS A 47 11.30 2.96 0.59
N ALA A 48 12.47 3.58 0.41
CA ALA A 48 12.96 4.70 1.19
C ALA A 48 13.25 5.89 0.26
N ARG A 49 12.89 7.10 0.72
CA ARG A 49 13.29 8.38 0.12
C ARG A 49 13.78 9.30 1.23
N PHE A 50 14.50 10.35 0.86
CA PHE A 50 15.24 11.17 1.81
C PHE A 50 14.84 12.64 1.63
N ILE A 51 14.76 13.37 2.74
CA ILE A 51 14.51 14.81 2.77
C ILE A 51 15.81 15.49 3.22
N ASP A 52 16.23 16.54 2.52
CA ASP A 52 17.43 17.31 2.87
C ASP A 52 17.21 18.23 4.08
N LYS A 53 18.27 18.95 4.51
CA LYS A 53 18.17 19.92 5.63
C LYS A 53 17.34 21.18 5.34
N ASN A 54 16.93 21.39 4.10
CA ASN A 54 16.04 22.49 3.71
C ASN A 54 14.58 22.03 3.57
N GLY A 55 14.29 20.75 3.77
CA GLY A 55 12.94 20.18 3.70
C GLY A 55 12.51 19.67 2.32
N PHE A 56 13.41 19.65 1.33
CA PHE A 56 13.10 19.14 -0.01
C PHE A 56 13.38 17.65 -0.10
N ILE A 57 12.55 16.92 -0.83
CA ILE A 57 12.83 15.52 -1.15
C ILE A 57 14.04 15.50 -2.08
N ILE A 58 15.07 14.73 -1.71
CA ILE A 58 16.29 14.56 -2.49
C ILE A 58 15.93 13.82 -3.78
N THR A 59 16.06 14.52 -4.91
CA THR A 59 15.83 14.01 -6.27
C THR A 59 17.12 13.91 -7.09
N GLY A 60 18.16 14.65 -6.70
CA GLY A 60 19.47 14.68 -7.37
C GLY A 60 19.41 15.31 -8.77
N ASP A 61 20.48 15.15 -9.54
CA ASP A 61 20.56 15.61 -10.94
C ASP A 61 19.67 14.76 -11.86
N GLU A 62 19.53 15.16 -13.13
CA GLU A 62 18.63 14.57 -14.15
C GLU A 62 18.70 13.04 -14.30
N ASN A 63 19.84 12.43 -13.98
CA ASN A 63 20.05 10.97 -14.05
C ASN A 63 20.26 10.30 -12.69
N ALA A 64 20.04 11.02 -11.59
CA ALA A 64 20.28 10.51 -10.25
C ALA A 64 19.26 9.42 -9.87
N THR A 65 19.73 8.45 -9.10
CA THR A 65 18.89 7.43 -8.48
C THR A 65 18.81 7.70 -6.98
N THR A 66 17.64 8.13 -6.51
CA THR A 66 17.45 8.74 -5.19
C THR A 66 16.36 8.08 -4.35
N GLN A 67 15.66 7.11 -4.93
CA GLN A 67 14.76 6.23 -4.20
C GLN A 67 15.38 4.85 -4.10
N TYR A 68 15.42 4.29 -2.89
CA TYR A 68 15.82 2.91 -2.67
C TYR A 68 14.58 2.02 -2.60
N ASN A 69 14.51 1.01 -3.46
CA ASN A 69 13.49 -0.04 -3.41
C ASN A 69 14.08 -1.27 -2.70
N PHE A 70 13.32 -1.84 -1.76
CA PHE A 70 13.71 -3.09 -1.14
C PHE A 70 13.46 -4.27 -2.08
N ALA A 71 14.19 -5.37 -1.86
CA ALA A 71 13.97 -6.62 -2.59
C ALA A 71 12.55 -7.12 -2.32
N ASN A 72 11.89 -7.61 -3.37
CA ASN A 72 10.55 -8.16 -3.29
C ASN A 72 10.53 -9.56 -3.92
N PRO A 73 10.53 -10.64 -3.11
CA PRO A 73 10.53 -11.99 -3.62
C PRO A 73 9.21 -12.39 -4.29
N ASP A 74 8.09 -11.73 -3.95
CA ASP A 74 6.80 -12.01 -4.59
C ASP A 74 6.78 -11.53 -6.05
N VAL A 75 7.39 -10.37 -6.32
CA VAL A 75 7.56 -9.82 -7.68
C VAL A 75 8.77 -10.44 -8.38
N GLY A 76 9.77 -10.88 -7.61
CA GLY A 76 11.05 -11.38 -8.10
C GLY A 76 12.04 -10.27 -8.41
N THR A 77 12.04 -9.18 -7.65
CA THR A 77 12.97 -8.05 -7.83
C THR A 77 14.00 -7.97 -6.72
N GLU A 78 15.25 -7.70 -7.09
CA GLU A 78 16.32 -7.37 -6.14
C GLU A 78 16.18 -5.96 -5.60
N ALA A 79 16.84 -5.69 -4.47
CA ALA A 79 16.90 -4.34 -3.92
C ALA A 79 17.78 -3.44 -4.79
N GLY A 80 17.43 -2.16 -4.92
CA GLY A 80 18.18 -1.26 -5.79
C GLY A 80 17.71 0.19 -5.77
N TRP A 81 18.58 1.06 -6.27
CA TRP A 81 18.31 2.47 -6.45
C TRP A 81 17.62 2.74 -7.79
N VAL A 82 16.61 3.59 -7.76
CA VAL A 82 15.86 4.04 -8.93
C VAL A 82 15.67 5.56 -8.91
N ALA A 83 15.45 6.14 -10.09
CA ALA A 83 15.15 7.57 -10.21
C ALA A 83 13.80 7.91 -9.55
N TYR A 84 13.74 9.06 -8.90
CA TYR A 84 12.51 9.64 -8.40
C TYR A 84 12.53 11.15 -8.64
N HIS A 85 11.76 11.62 -9.64
CA HIS A 85 11.69 13.03 -10.02
C HIS A 85 13.08 13.66 -10.24
N ALA A 86 13.99 12.92 -10.86
CA ALA A 86 15.39 13.31 -11.04
C ALA A 86 15.51 14.71 -11.70
N GLY A 87 16.33 15.58 -11.12
CA GLY A 87 16.51 16.97 -11.56
C GLY A 87 15.41 17.95 -11.15
N GLU A 88 14.33 17.51 -10.49
CA GLU A 88 13.27 18.40 -10.00
C GLU A 88 13.52 18.85 -8.56
N GLU A 89 13.37 20.14 -8.27
CA GLU A 89 13.20 20.59 -6.89
C GLU A 89 11.83 20.13 -6.38
N LYS A 90 11.81 19.32 -5.31
CA LYS A 90 10.59 18.63 -4.87
C LYS A 90 10.22 18.94 -3.41
N PRO A 91 9.31 19.88 -3.17
CA PRO A 91 8.80 20.14 -1.83
C PRO A 91 8.13 18.90 -1.21
N TYR A 92 8.27 18.73 0.11
CA TYR A 92 7.55 17.74 0.88
C TYR A 92 6.16 18.25 1.26
N ASN A 93 5.17 17.88 0.45
CA ASN A 93 3.75 18.18 0.68
C ASN A 93 2.94 16.94 1.11
N CYS A 94 3.60 15.88 1.56
CA CYS A 94 2.95 14.62 1.94
C CYS A 94 2.50 14.60 3.42
N GLY A 95 2.69 15.70 4.15
CA GLY A 95 2.32 15.85 5.56
C GLY A 95 0.92 15.36 5.92
N PRO A 96 -0.16 15.77 5.19
CA PRO A 96 -1.54 15.40 5.53
C PRO A 96 -1.76 13.90 5.77
N CYS A 97 -1.08 13.04 5.00
CA CYS A 97 -1.27 11.60 5.07
C CYS A 97 -0.12 10.86 5.79
N HIS A 98 1.00 11.53 6.08
CA HIS A 98 2.22 10.89 6.57
C HIS A 98 2.66 11.37 7.97
N THR A 99 1.91 12.28 8.60
CA THR A 99 2.22 12.82 9.94
C THR A 99 0.99 12.86 10.84
N THR A 100 1.19 13.18 12.12
CA THR A 100 0.13 13.28 13.13
C THR A 100 -0.05 14.72 13.58
N GLY A 101 -1.30 15.17 13.63
CA GLY A 101 -1.62 16.56 13.99
C GLY A 101 -1.16 17.56 12.93
N TYR A 102 -1.25 17.20 11.64
CA TYR A 102 -0.87 18.09 10.54
C TYR A 102 -1.70 19.38 10.56
N SER A 103 -1.03 20.51 10.31
CA SER A 103 -1.63 21.82 10.13
C SER A 103 -1.02 22.53 8.92
N ALA A 104 -1.86 23.02 8.02
CA ALA A 104 -1.48 23.95 6.96
C ALA A 104 -1.62 25.42 7.39
N TRP A 105 -1.89 25.69 8.67
CA TRP A 105 -2.06 27.03 9.23
C TRP A 105 -0.92 27.40 10.21
N PRO A 106 -0.37 28.62 10.14
CA PRO A 106 -0.66 29.68 9.16
C PRO A 106 -0.31 29.25 7.72
N PRO A 107 -0.89 29.89 6.69
CA PRO A 107 -0.48 29.65 5.31
C PRO A 107 1.02 29.94 5.21
N ASP A 108 1.76 29.15 4.43
CA ASP A 108 3.23 29.22 4.36
C ASP A 108 3.94 28.78 5.65
N SER A 109 3.30 27.88 6.42
CA SER A 109 3.96 27.23 7.57
C SER A 109 4.94 26.14 7.09
N HIS A 110 6.07 26.06 7.78
CA HIS A 110 7.16 25.15 7.49
C HIS A 110 7.61 24.47 8.79
N GLN A 111 7.57 23.14 8.84
CA GLN A 111 8.08 22.39 9.99
C GLN A 111 9.57 22.71 10.19
N ASP A 112 9.96 23.00 11.43
CA ASP A 112 11.34 23.30 11.83
C ASP A 112 12.03 24.38 10.96
N ASP A 113 11.26 25.36 10.48
CA ASP A 113 11.71 26.45 9.59
C ASP A 113 12.33 25.97 8.27
N MET A 114 12.02 24.74 7.81
CA MET A 114 12.52 24.16 6.56
C MET A 114 11.62 24.52 5.36
N PRO A 115 12.06 25.39 4.42
CA PRO A 115 11.20 25.93 3.36
C PRO A 115 10.59 24.88 2.43
N GLY A 116 11.26 23.74 2.24
CA GLY A 116 10.78 22.65 1.39
C GLY A 116 9.64 21.85 2.01
N ILE A 117 9.37 21.97 3.31
CA ILE A 117 8.26 21.28 3.97
C ILE A 117 7.01 22.16 3.95
N VAL A 118 5.92 21.62 3.42
CA VAL A 118 4.62 22.30 3.40
C VAL A 118 3.82 21.90 4.65
N GLY A 119 3.52 22.89 5.50
CA GLY A 119 2.78 22.71 6.74
C GLY A 119 3.66 22.33 7.94
N THR A 120 2.99 22.07 9.06
CA THR A 120 3.58 21.63 10.34
C THR A 120 2.85 20.42 10.87
N TRP A 121 3.41 19.73 11.87
CA TRP A 121 2.77 18.61 12.55
C TRP A 121 3.21 18.50 14.01
N ALA A 122 2.42 17.76 14.80
CA ALA A 122 2.77 17.45 16.18
C ALA A 122 3.81 16.32 16.26
N GLU A 123 3.66 15.27 15.43
CA GLU A 123 4.59 14.14 15.40
C GLU A 123 4.81 13.61 13.97
N PRO A 124 6.04 13.21 13.61
CA PRO A 124 6.32 12.58 12.32
C PRO A 124 5.80 11.13 12.30
N GLY A 125 5.23 10.71 11.17
CA GLY A 125 4.57 9.42 11.05
C GLY A 125 3.15 9.42 11.63
N ILE A 126 2.43 8.32 11.40
CA ILE A 126 1.05 8.15 11.84
C ILE A 126 1.05 7.49 13.22
N LYS A 127 0.76 8.30 14.24
CA LYS A 127 0.74 7.96 15.68
C LYS A 127 -0.69 7.86 16.19
N CYS A 128 -0.84 7.60 17.49
CA CYS A 128 -2.12 7.36 18.16
C CYS A 128 -3.16 8.44 17.84
N GLU A 129 -2.76 9.71 17.95
CA GLU A 129 -3.67 10.84 17.84
C GLU A 129 -4.13 11.11 16.39
N ARG A 130 -3.49 10.48 15.38
CA ARG A 130 -3.95 10.60 13.99
C ARG A 130 -5.34 9.97 13.80
N CYS A 131 -5.63 8.90 14.55
CA CYS A 131 -6.89 8.18 14.50
C CYS A 131 -7.78 8.46 15.71
N HIS A 132 -7.16 8.62 16.89
CA HIS A 132 -7.89 8.79 18.16
C HIS A 132 -8.08 10.26 18.58
N GLY A 133 -7.53 11.21 17.81
CA GLY A 133 -7.53 12.63 18.17
C GLY A 133 -6.62 12.96 19.37
N PRO A 134 -6.53 14.24 19.77
CA PRO A 134 -5.72 14.66 20.90
C PRO A 134 -6.12 13.96 22.21
N GLY A 135 -5.16 13.33 22.87
CA GLY A 135 -5.37 12.45 24.01
C GLY A 135 -5.01 13.05 25.38
N SER A 136 -4.63 14.33 25.46
CA SER A 136 -4.14 14.94 26.71
C SER A 136 -5.09 14.77 27.90
N LEU A 137 -6.40 14.99 27.70
CA LEU A 137 -7.41 14.82 28.75
C LEU A 137 -7.59 13.35 29.16
N HIS A 138 -7.47 12.41 28.20
CA HIS A 138 -7.49 10.99 28.50
C HIS A 138 -6.26 10.57 29.31
N ALA A 139 -5.08 11.09 28.97
CA ALA A 139 -3.84 10.80 29.70
C ALA A 139 -3.93 11.27 31.17
N GLU A 140 -4.57 12.40 31.44
CA GLU A 140 -4.78 12.93 32.80
C GLU A 140 -5.86 12.18 33.59
N ASN A 141 -6.91 11.70 32.92
CA ASN A 141 -8.03 11.00 33.55
C ASN A 141 -8.55 9.83 32.70
N PRO A 142 -7.80 8.70 32.60
CA PRO A 142 -8.12 7.63 31.66
C PRO A 142 -9.41 6.87 31.98
N HIS A 143 -9.87 6.93 33.23
CA HIS A 143 -11.13 6.31 33.65
C HIS A 143 -12.34 7.23 33.46
N GLY A 144 -12.13 8.56 33.41
CA GLY A 144 -13.21 9.54 33.27
C GLY A 144 -13.34 10.16 31.88
N VAL A 145 -12.30 10.10 31.07
CA VAL A 145 -12.28 10.58 29.68
C VAL A 145 -11.85 9.42 28.80
N ALA A 146 -12.71 8.99 27.88
CA ALA A 146 -12.36 7.95 26.90
C ALA A 146 -11.64 8.58 25.68
N MET A 147 -10.71 7.84 25.08
CA MET A 147 -10.20 8.19 23.76
C MET A 147 -11.31 8.07 22.71
N LYS A 148 -11.26 8.90 21.66
CA LYS A 148 -12.12 8.73 20.49
C LYS A 148 -11.83 7.36 19.88
N VAL A 149 -12.86 6.56 19.63
CA VAL A 149 -12.73 5.33 18.85
C VAL A 149 -13.68 5.46 17.68
N ASP A 150 -13.09 5.56 16.50
CA ASP A 150 -13.79 5.69 15.24
C ASP A 150 -13.42 4.47 14.38
N ARG A 151 -14.44 3.81 13.84
CA ARG A 151 -14.30 2.55 13.10
C ARG A 151 -14.69 2.69 11.65
N ASP A 152 -15.20 3.85 11.26
CA ASP A 152 -15.65 4.11 9.92
C ASP A 152 -14.47 4.03 8.94
N SER A 153 -14.70 3.39 7.78
CA SER A 153 -13.72 3.34 6.69
C SER A 153 -13.30 4.73 6.22
N GLU A 154 -14.15 5.76 6.34
CA GLU A 154 -13.84 7.14 5.96
C GLU A 154 -12.57 7.65 6.65
N LEU A 155 -12.33 7.30 7.92
CA LEU A 155 -11.10 7.67 8.64
C LEU A 155 -9.85 7.10 7.96
N CYS A 156 -9.94 5.89 7.41
CA CYS A 156 -8.85 5.27 6.66
C CYS A 156 -8.70 5.95 5.29
N GLY A 157 -9.83 6.30 4.67
CA GLY A 157 -9.94 7.03 3.40
C GLY A 157 -9.36 8.45 3.45
N GLU A 158 -9.11 9.04 4.62
CA GLU A 158 -8.38 10.31 4.70
C GLU A 158 -6.94 10.22 4.15
N CYS A 159 -6.37 9.01 4.10
CA CYS A 159 -5.01 8.75 3.61
C CYS A 159 -4.94 7.68 2.51
N HIS A 160 -5.83 6.68 2.57
CA HIS A 160 -5.93 5.60 1.59
C HIS A 160 -6.90 5.95 0.47
N LEU A 161 -6.77 7.17 -0.02
CA LEU A 161 -7.50 7.76 -1.13
C LEU A 161 -6.55 8.68 -1.91
N ARG A 162 -6.73 8.79 -3.21
CA ARG A 162 -6.01 9.70 -4.10
C ARG A 162 -6.90 10.78 -4.70
N GLY A 163 -8.16 10.46 -4.97
CA GLY A 163 -9.07 11.35 -5.68
C GLY A 163 -10.53 11.06 -5.35
N GLU A 164 -11.40 11.11 -6.36
CA GLU A 164 -12.81 10.78 -6.17
C GLU A 164 -13.00 9.27 -5.95
N PRO A 165 -13.81 8.83 -4.96
CA PRO A 165 -14.03 7.42 -4.64
C PRO A 165 -14.50 6.55 -5.81
N GLU A 166 -15.16 7.15 -6.81
CA GLU A 166 -15.69 6.48 -7.99
C GLU A 166 -14.62 6.10 -9.03
N ALA A 167 -13.35 6.45 -8.82
CA ALA A 167 -12.29 6.17 -9.77
C ALA A 167 -11.04 5.58 -9.09
N VAL A 168 -10.61 4.40 -9.54
CA VAL A 168 -9.35 3.77 -9.11
C VAL A 168 -8.27 4.09 -10.13
N ASN A 169 -7.30 4.94 -9.75
CA ASN A 169 -6.30 5.40 -10.71
C ASN A 169 -5.23 4.33 -10.98
N ALA A 170 -4.85 4.20 -12.24
CA ALA A 170 -3.83 3.28 -12.71
C ALA A 170 -2.72 4.01 -13.46
N LYS A 171 -1.51 3.45 -13.41
CA LYS A 171 -0.37 3.92 -14.22
C LYS A 171 0.65 2.82 -14.43
N GLY A 172 1.04 2.62 -15.69
CA GLY A 172 2.09 1.68 -16.06
C GLY A 172 1.73 0.23 -15.73
N GLY A 173 0.48 -0.15 -16.06
CA GLY A 173 -0.03 -1.52 -15.90
C GLY A 173 -0.37 -1.94 -14.47
N PHE A 174 -0.50 -0.99 -13.54
CA PHE A 174 -0.87 -1.28 -12.14
C PHE A 174 -1.75 -0.18 -11.58
N ILE A 175 -2.60 -0.55 -10.61
CA ILE A 175 -3.26 0.42 -9.74
C ILE A 175 -2.19 1.18 -8.94
N GLN A 176 -2.40 2.49 -8.78
CA GLN A 176 -1.50 3.30 -7.97
C GLN A 176 -1.68 2.96 -6.49
N HIS A 177 -0.58 2.92 -5.74
CA HIS A 177 -0.66 2.70 -4.29
C HIS A 177 -1.52 3.75 -3.56
N HIS A 178 -2.11 3.27 -2.45
CA HIS A 178 -3.00 4.00 -1.54
C HIS A 178 -4.44 4.21 -2.05
N GLU A 179 -4.92 3.40 -2.99
CA GLU A 179 -6.30 3.49 -3.51
C GLU A 179 -7.26 2.51 -2.80
N GLN A 180 -6.89 1.95 -1.64
CA GLN A 180 -7.66 0.85 -1.03
C GLN A 180 -9.10 1.24 -0.69
N TYR A 181 -9.34 2.52 -0.38
CA TYR A 181 -10.69 3.02 -0.13
C TYR A 181 -11.51 3.01 -1.43
N GLU A 182 -10.97 3.54 -2.53
CA GLU A 182 -11.62 3.52 -3.85
C GLU A 182 -11.84 2.09 -4.35
N GLU A 183 -10.85 1.21 -4.19
CA GLU A 183 -10.94 -0.20 -4.56
C GLU A 183 -12.11 -0.90 -3.84
N LEU A 184 -12.24 -0.69 -2.52
CA LEU A 184 -13.31 -1.29 -1.74
C LEU A 184 -14.67 -0.65 -2.06
N PHE A 185 -14.69 0.67 -2.31
CA PHE A 185 -15.88 1.45 -2.70
C PHE A 185 -16.50 0.92 -4.00
N GLN A 186 -15.68 0.51 -4.97
CA GLN A 186 -16.16 -0.08 -6.21
C GLN A 186 -16.57 -1.55 -6.10
N SER A 187 -16.40 -2.15 -4.91
CA SER A 187 -16.68 -3.56 -4.66
C SER A 187 -17.98 -3.75 -3.87
N LYS A 188 -18.49 -4.99 -3.85
CA LYS A 188 -19.62 -5.36 -2.98
C LYS A 188 -19.30 -5.23 -1.49
N HIS A 189 -18.01 -5.16 -1.12
CA HIS A 189 -17.58 -4.98 0.27
C HIS A 189 -17.55 -3.52 0.71
N ILE A 190 -18.02 -2.55 -0.09
CA ILE A 190 -18.23 -1.15 0.32
C ILE A 190 -19.04 -1.02 1.63
N VAL A 191 -19.93 -1.98 1.91
CA VAL A 191 -20.75 -1.98 3.13
C VAL A 191 -20.00 -2.43 4.40
N LEU A 192 -18.74 -2.82 4.28
CA LEU A 192 -17.92 -3.32 5.38
C LEU A 192 -16.87 -2.27 5.77
N ASP A 193 -16.64 -2.13 7.07
CA ASP A 193 -15.53 -1.31 7.56
C ASP A 193 -14.19 -2.02 7.40
N CYS A 194 -13.11 -1.27 7.14
CA CYS A 194 -11.75 -1.84 7.05
C CYS A 194 -11.39 -2.69 8.28
N VAL A 195 -11.86 -2.28 9.47
CA VAL A 195 -11.59 -2.93 10.76
C VAL A 195 -12.33 -4.25 10.97
N VAL A 196 -13.28 -4.59 10.09
CA VAL A 196 -13.89 -5.93 10.06
C VAL A 196 -12.83 -6.97 9.71
N CYS A 197 -11.93 -6.62 8.78
CA CYS A 197 -10.88 -7.50 8.28
C CYS A 197 -9.52 -7.21 8.92
N HIS A 198 -9.17 -5.97 9.21
CA HIS A 198 -7.83 -5.61 9.70
C HIS A 198 -7.82 -5.11 11.14
N ASP A 199 -6.74 -5.39 11.87
CA ASP A 199 -6.47 -4.70 13.13
C ASP A 199 -5.70 -3.40 12.82
N PRO A 200 -6.22 -2.21 13.17
CA PRO A 200 -5.52 -0.96 12.90
C PRO A 200 -4.23 -0.79 13.72
N HIS A 201 -4.02 -1.60 14.77
CA HIS A 201 -2.82 -1.53 15.61
C HIS A 201 -1.69 -2.47 15.17
N ASP A 202 -1.97 -3.46 14.31
CA ASP A 202 -1.02 -4.45 13.82
C ASP A 202 -1.00 -4.45 12.28
N GLY A 203 0.15 -4.07 11.71
CA GLY A 203 0.30 -3.93 10.27
C GLY A 203 0.43 -5.27 9.55
N VAL A 204 -0.15 -5.37 8.36
CA VAL A 204 -0.11 -6.58 7.51
C VAL A 204 1.31 -7.09 7.26
N VAL A 205 2.27 -6.19 7.03
CA VAL A 205 3.67 -6.58 6.80
C VAL A 205 4.28 -7.26 8.03
N GLN A 206 4.04 -6.71 9.22
CA GLN A 206 4.54 -7.28 10.47
C GLN A 206 3.96 -8.68 10.71
N LEU A 207 2.65 -8.84 10.51
CA LEU A 207 1.97 -10.13 10.67
C LEU A 207 2.51 -11.17 9.68
N ARG A 208 2.72 -10.79 8.40
CA ARG A 208 3.36 -11.68 7.40
C ARG A 208 4.76 -12.11 7.82
N LYS A 209 5.59 -11.19 8.31
CA LYS A 209 6.95 -11.50 8.80
C LYS A 209 6.94 -12.44 10.00
N ALA A 210 5.92 -12.35 10.85
CA ALA A 210 5.73 -13.25 11.98
C ALA A 210 5.10 -14.60 11.60
N GLY A 211 4.67 -14.79 10.34
CA GLY A 211 3.91 -15.97 9.93
C GLY A 211 2.50 -16.02 10.55
N GLU A 212 1.97 -14.86 10.94
CA GLU A 212 0.68 -14.71 11.59
C GLU A 212 -0.41 -14.32 10.57
N GLN A 213 -1.66 -14.58 10.96
CA GLN A 213 -2.84 -14.25 10.16
C GLN A 213 -2.95 -12.74 9.97
N THR A 214 -3.07 -12.27 8.73
CA THR A 214 -3.09 -10.83 8.41
C THR A 214 -4.46 -10.17 8.52
N THR A 215 -5.50 -10.97 8.73
CA THR A 215 -6.88 -10.51 8.89
C THR A 215 -7.50 -11.08 10.15
N ARG A 216 -8.42 -10.34 10.76
CA ARG A 216 -9.22 -10.77 11.92
C ARG A 216 -10.33 -11.73 11.50
N THR A 217 -10.96 -11.45 10.36
CA THR A 217 -12.03 -12.24 9.75
C THR A 217 -11.50 -12.87 8.46
N GLN A 218 -11.75 -14.17 8.28
CA GLN A 218 -11.39 -14.91 7.07
C GLN A 218 -12.53 -14.87 6.05
N CYS A 219 -12.20 -14.96 4.76
CA CYS A 219 -13.18 -14.97 3.67
C CYS A 219 -14.24 -16.07 3.88
N GLU A 220 -13.81 -17.26 4.29
CA GLU A 220 -14.67 -18.43 4.54
C GLU A 220 -15.68 -18.24 5.69
N ASN A 221 -15.48 -17.25 6.57
CA ASN A 221 -16.47 -16.95 7.61
C ASN A 221 -17.79 -16.41 7.01
N CYS A 222 -17.73 -15.77 5.85
CA CYS A 222 -18.89 -15.28 5.11
C CYS A 222 -19.15 -16.09 3.82
N HIS A 223 -18.09 -16.53 3.15
CA HIS A 223 -18.11 -17.23 1.86
C HIS A 223 -17.90 -18.75 2.02
N PHE A 224 -18.64 -19.36 2.94
CA PHE A 224 -18.46 -20.78 3.30
C PHE A 224 -18.82 -21.76 2.17
N GLU A 225 -19.64 -21.35 1.19
CA GLU A 225 -19.95 -22.18 0.02
C GLU A 225 -18.79 -22.19 -0.95
N GLN A 226 -18.23 -21.02 -1.25
CA GLN A 226 -17.06 -20.86 -2.12
C GLN A 226 -15.83 -21.58 -1.52
N ALA A 227 -15.71 -21.58 -0.19
CA ALA A 227 -14.67 -22.35 0.50
C ALA A 227 -14.86 -23.88 0.37
N LYS A 228 -16.10 -24.36 0.16
CA LYS A 228 -16.41 -25.79 0.04
C LYS A 228 -16.38 -26.29 -1.40
N TYR A 229 -16.74 -25.44 -2.36
CA TYR A 229 -16.95 -25.83 -3.74
C TYR A 229 -15.98 -25.08 -4.64
N GLN A 230 -15.20 -25.83 -5.41
CA GLN A 230 -14.39 -25.28 -6.50
C GLN A 230 -14.28 -26.27 -7.67
N LYS A 231 -14.17 -25.73 -8.88
CA LYS A 231 -14.12 -26.48 -10.14
C LYS A 231 -12.78 -27.22 -10.35
N ASN A 232 -11.71 -26.80 -9.66
CA ASN A 232 -10.36 -27.33 -9.88
C ASN A 232 -9.72 -27.88 -8.61
N ALA A 233 -9.67 -29.21 -8.48
CA ALA A 233 -9.01 -29.88 -7.35
C ALA A 233 -7.49 -29.59 -7.28
N LYS A 234 -6.82 -29.32 -8.41
CA LYS A 234 -5.38 -29.04 -8.40
C LYS A 234 -5.05 -27.72 -7.71
N HIS A 235 -5.91 -26.71 -7.80
CA HIS A 235 -5.72 -25.46 -7.06
C HIS A 235 -5.77 -25.71 -5.55
N GLN A 236 -6.64 -26.63 -5.10
CA GLN A 236 -6.66 -27.09 -3.71
C GLN A 236 -5.35 -27.80 -3.33
N ASP A 237 -4.90 -28.75 -4.14
CA ASP A 237 -3.72 -29.57 -3.87
C ASP A 237 -2.43 -28.73 -3.83
N LEU A 238 -2.39 -27.65 -4.62
CA LEU A 238 -1.30 -26.67 -4.63
C LEU A 238 -1.43 -25.60 -3.54
N GLY A 239 -2.52 -25.61 -2.76
CA GLY A 239 -2.73 -24.66 -1.67
C GLY A 239 -2.99 -23.23 -2.15
N VAL A 240 -3.57 -23.04 -3.35
CA VAL A 240 -3.98 -21.71 -3.84
C VAL A 240 -5.00 -21.11 -2.88
N GLN A 241 -4.73 -19.89 -2.41
CA GLN A 241 -5.56 -19.20 -1.43
C GLN A 241 -6.59 -18.29 -2.11
N CYS A 242 -7.69 -17.95 -1.42
CA CYS A 242 -8.71 -17.04 -1.95
C CYS A 242 -8.10 -15.73 -2.46
N ILE A 243 -7.15 -15.18 -1.70
CA ILE A 243 -6.47 -13.91 -2.01
C ILE A 243 -5.60 -13.98 -3.27
N ASP A 244 -5.25 -15.16 -3.77
CA ASP A 244 -4.39 -15.26 -4.97
C ASP A 244 -5.17 -14.85 -6.22
N CYS A 245 -6.44 -15.24 -6.34
CA CYS A 245 -7.31 -14.81 -7.43
C CYS A 245 -8.19 -13.59 -7.09
N HIS A 246 -8.64 -13.48 -5.83
CA HIS A 246 -9.57 -12.42 -5.40
C HIS A 246 -8.90 -11.22 -4.73
N MET A 247 -7.61 -11.26 -4.46
CA MET A 247 -6.82 -10.08 -4.06
C MET A 247 -5.42 -10.16 -4.68
N PRO A 248 -5.31 -10.35 -6.02
CA PRO A 248 -4.03 -10.50 -6.67
C PRO A 248 -3.17 -9.26 -6.44
N ARG A 249 -1.86 -9.39 -6.65
CA ARG A 249 -0.96 -8.24 -6.54
C ARG A 249 -1.12 -7.34 -7.77
N LEU A 250 -2.13 -6.50 -7.75
CA LEU A 250 -2.52 -5.61 -8.85
C LEU A 250 -2.10 -4.15 -8.60
N VAL A 251 -1.58 -3.85 -7.42
CA VAL A 251 -1.22 -2.50 -7.00
C VAL A 251 0.30 -2.35 -6.92
N LYS A 252 0.83 -1.20 -7.37
CA LYS A 252 2.27 -0.89 -7.32
C LYS A 252 2.57 0.30 -6.41
N SER A 253 3.39 0.04 -5.40
CA SER A 253 4.04 1.03 -4.55
C SER A 253 5.46 1.31 -5.01
N ALA A 254 6.35 0.33 -4.97
CA ALA A 254 7.77 0.45 -5.29
C ALA A 254 8.13 -0.31 -6.57
N VAL A 255 7.68 -1.56 -6.68
CA VAL A 255 8.06 -2.49 -7.75
C VAL A 255 6.85 -3.24 -8.28
N GLY A 256 6.94 -3.64 -9.55
CA GLY A 256 5.94 -4.47 -10.20
C GLY A 256 6.48 -4.97 -11.53
N ASP A 257 6.03 -6.14 -11.94
CA ASP A 257 6.40 -6.83 -13.16
C ASP A 257 5.13 -7.02 -14.03
N PRO A 258 4.92 -6.17 -15.05
CA PRO A 258 3.76 -6.27 -15.92
C PRO A 258 3.72 -7.57 -16.72
N GLU A 259 4.88 -8.15 -17.06
CA GLU A 259 4.95 -9.39 -17.84
C GLU A 259 4.47 -10.59 -17.00
N LYS A 260 4.63 -10.50 -15.68
CA LYS A 260 4.11 -11.48 -14.70
C LYS A 260 2.81 -11.04 -14.02
N PHE A 261 2.18 -9.95 -14.44
CA PHE A 261 0.94 -9.43 -13.85
C PHE A 261 1.00 -9.33 -12.31
N THR A 262 2.13 -8.88 -11.77
CA THR A 262 2.39 -8.92 -10.31
C THR A 262 3.05 -7.64 -9.82
N GLY A 263 2.31 -6.88 -9.02
CA GLY A 263 2.77 -5.72 -8.23
C GLY A 263 3.23 -6.11 -6.83
N ASP A 264 3.45 -5.14 -5.95
CA ASP A 264 3.94 -5.34 -4.59
C ASP A 264 2.89 -5.10 -3.49
N ILE A 265 1.65 -4.80 -3.88
CA ILE A 265 0.49 -4.65 -3.01
C ILE A 265 -0.69 -5.42 -3.60
N ARG A 266 -1.46 -6.07 -2.72
CA ARG A 266 -2.70 -6.78 -3.06
C ARG A 266 -3.86 -5.79 -3.21
N THR A 267 -4.69 -5.99 -4.23
CA THR A 267 -5.90 -5.18 -4.45
C THR A 267 -6.96 -5.43 -3.39
N HIS A 268 -7.81 -4.43 -3.16
CA HIS A 268 -9.05 -4.54 -2.36
C HIS A 268 -10.31 -4.57 -3.22
N MET A 269 -10.18 -4.84 -4.52
CA MET A 269 -11.26 -5.35 -5.36
C MET A 269 -11.26 -6.87 -5.22
N MET A 270 -12.42 -7.49 -4.98
CA MET A 270 -12.53 -8.95 -4.83
C MET A 270 -13.41 -9.65 -5.85
N GLY A 271 -14.28 -8.93 -6.55
CA GLY A 271 -15.10 -9.51 -7.61
C GLY A 271 -14.25 -9.76 -8.85
N ILE A 272 -14.30 -10.97 -9.41
CA ILE A 272 -13.70 -11.29 -10.71
C ILE A 272 -14.79 -11.21 -11.77
N ASP A 273 -14.50 -10.59 -12.91
CA ASP A 273 -15.37 -10.65 -14.09
C ASP A 273 -14.88 -11.77 -15.02
N PRO A 274 -15.64 -12.87 -15.19
CA PRO A 274 -15.22 -14.00 -16.01
C PRO A 274 -15.19 -13.71 -17.52
N ASP A 275 -15.73 -12.58 -18.00
CA ASP A 275 -15.67 -12.19 -19.41
C ASP A 275 -14.55 -11.20 -19.72
N GLN A 276 -13.93 -10.61 -18.70
CA GLN A 276 -12.96 -9.53 -18.82
C GLN A 276 -11.53 -10.05 -18.72
N ILE A 277 -10.73 -9.84 -19.78
CA ILE A 277 -9.29 -10.14 -19.72
C ILE A 277 -8.52 -8.98 -19.09
N SER A 278 -8.61 -7.78 -19.68
CA SER A 278 -7.83 -6.60 -19.26
C SER A 278 -8.38 -5.99 -17.96
N GLN A 279 -7.51 -5.69 -17.02
CA GLN A 279 -7.87 -4.97 -15.79
C GLN A 279 -8.08 -3.46 -15.98
N PHE A 280 -7.47 -2.86 -16.99
CA PHE A 280 -7.42 -1.40 -17.15
C PHE A 280 -8.23 -0.92 -18.35
N THR A 281 -8.64 0.34 -18.29
CA THR A 281 -9.18 1.09 -19.43
C THR A 281 -8.20 1.09 -20.60
N GLU A 282 -8.69 1.35 -21.81
CA GLU A 282 -7.87 1.33 -23.04
C GLU A 282 -6.68 2.30 -22.98
N ASP A 283 -6.83 3.43 -22.29
CA ASP A 283 -5.76 4.42 -22.07
C ASP A 283 -4.85 4.09 -20.86
N GLY A 284 -5.19 3.03 -20.10
CA GLY A 284 -4.46 2.58 -18.92
C GLY A 284 -4.49 3.53 -17.73
N SER A 285 -5.39 4.52 -17.72
CA SER A 285 -5.46 5.56 -16.68
C SER A 285 -6.27 5.14 -15.46
N GLN A 286 -7.17 4.15 -15.61
CA GLN A 286 -8.04 3.66 -14.54
C GLN A 286 -8.12 2.13 -14.54
N ALA A 287 -8.36 1.56 -13.36
CA ALA A 287 -8.75 0.16 -13.23
C ALA A 287 -10.27 0.00 -13.32
N LEU A 288 -10.70 -1.09 -13.95
CA LEU A 288 -12.09 -1.53 -13.99
C LEU A 288 -12.51 -2.10 -12.63
N SER A 289 -13.78 -1.94 -12.23
CA SER A 289 -14.28 -2.25 -10.88
C SER A 289 -14.24 -3.73 -10.49
N GLN A 290 -14.14 -4.63 -11.47
CA GLN A 290 -13.97 -6.06 -11.25
C GLN A 290 -12.61 -6.51 -11.77
N ILE A 291 -12.06 -7.53 -11.13
CA ILE A 291 -10.74 -8.06 -11.45
C ILE A 291 -10.77 -8.74 -12.82
N GLY A 292 -9.89 -8.32 -13.71
CA GLY A 292 -9.62 -8.96 -15.00
C GLY A 292 -8.87 -10.29 -14.83
N LEU A 293 -9.10 -11.21 -15.77
CA LEU A 293 -8.46 -12.54 -15.76
C LEU A 293 -6.95 -12.47 -16.00
N ASP A 294 -6.44 -11.36 -16.52
CA ASP A 294 -5.01 -11.09 -16.59
C ASP A 294 -4.36 -11.11 -15.19
N PHE A 295 -4.93 -10.43 -14.22
CA PHE A 295 -4.41 -10.43 -12.85
C PHE A 295 -4.92 -11.59 -12.01
N ALA A 296 -6.19 -12.02 -12.18
CA ALA A 296 -6.71 -13.15 -11.40
C ALA A 296 -6.04 -14.49 -11.72
N CYS A 297 -5.55 -14.67 -12.95
CA CYS A 297 -5.06 -15.96 -13.43
C CYS A 297 -3.60 -15.92 -13.94
N ARG A 298 -3.20 -14.90 -14.70
CA ARG A 298 -1.91 -14.94 -15.43
C ARG A 298 -0.68 -14.71 -14.57
N HIS A 299 -0.84 -14.34 -13.29
CA HIS A 299 0.28 -14.35 -12.34
C HIS A 299 0.77 -15.78 -12.02
N CYS A 300 -0.02 -16.82 -12.33
CA CYS A 300 0.41 -18.22 -12.34
C CYS A 300 0.44 -18.80 -13.76
N HIS A 301 -0.59 -18.50 -14.57
CA HIS A 301 -0.74 -18.93 -15.95
C HIS A 301 -0.02 -17.98 -16.93
N ILE A 302 1.25 -17.67 -16.63
CA ILE A 302 2.04 -16.69 -17.38
C ILE A 302 2.17 -17.13 -18.84
N PRO A 303 1.97 -16.25 -19.84
CA PRO A 303 2.21 -16.57 -21.25
C PRO A 303 3.62 -17.10 -21.49
N GLY A 304 3.74 -18.18 -22.27
CA GLY A 304 5.00 -18.89 -22.52
C GLY A 304 5.44 -19.85 -21.42
N SER A 305 4.70 -19.95 -20.30
CA SER A 305 4.97 -20.95 -19.25
C SER A 305 4.38 -22.31 -19.60
N SER A 306 4.81 -23.37 -18.89
CA SER A 306 4.26 -24.72 -19.07
C SER A 306 2.80 -24.88 -18.64
N VAL A 307 2.24 -23.85 -18.01
CA VAL A 307 0.85 -23.80 -17.52
C VAL A 307 0.05 -22.66 -18.16
N GLU A 308 0.54 -22.09 -19.26
CA GLU A 308 -0.18 -21.05 -20.01
C GLU A 308 -1.60 -21.51 -20.41
N MET A 309 -2.53 -20.56 -20.38
CA MET A 309 -3.91 -20.74 -20.85
C MET A 309 -4.27 -19.64 -21.85
N SER A 310 -5.06 -19.98 -22.87
CA SER A 310 -5.64 -18.97 -23.79
C SER A 310 -6.71 -18.14 -23.08
N ASP A 311 -7.08 -17.00 -23.67
CA ASP A 311 -8.16 -16.17 -23.14
C ASP A 311 -9.48 -16.93 -23.03
N GLU A 312 -9.84 -17.73 -24.04
CA GLU A 312 -11.06 -18.55 -24.02
C GLU A 312 -11.03 -19.57 -22.87
N ALA A 313 -9.88 -20.23 -22.66
CA ALA A 313 -9.72 -21.19 -21.58
C ALA A 313 -9.79 -20.52 -20.20
N LEU A 314 -9.23 -19.32 -20.05
CA LEU A 314 -9.33 -18.55 -18.81
C LEU A 314 -10.78 -18.18 -18.50
N LYS A 315 -11.52 -17.67 -19.49
CA LYS A 315 -12.95 -17.34 -19.35
C LYS A 315 -13.77 -18.57 -18.96
N GLU A 316 -13.63 -19.66 -19.70
CA GLU A 316 -14.33 -20.92 -19.41
C GLU A 316 -14.00 -21.46 -18.01
N ALA A 317 -12.75 -21.33 -17.56
CA ALA A 317 -12.33 -21.74 -16.23
C ALA A 317 -12.95 -20.87 -15.12
N ALA A 318 -13.02 -19.55 -15.32
CA ALA A 318 -13.56 -18.60 -14.36
C ALA A 318 -15.08 -18.76 -14.16
N TYR A 319 -15.82 -19.11 -15.22
CA TYR A 319 -17.26 -19.32 -15.14
C TYR A 319 -17.64 -20.47 -14.19
N GLY A 320 -18.50 -20.13 -13.22
CA GLY A 320 -19.03 -21.08 -12.25
C GLY A 320 -17.96 -21.74 -11.40
N TYR A 321 -16.81 -21.07 -11.19
CA TYR A 321 -15.66 -21.68 -10.52
C TYR A 321 -16.02 -22.25 -9.14
N HIS A 322 -16.95 -21.62 -8.42
CA HIS A 322 -17.42 -22.04 -7.10
C HIS A 322 -18.84 -22.64 -7.09
N ASP A 323 -19.37 -23.01 -8.25
CA ASP A 323 -20.71 -23.59 -8.32
C ASP A 323 -20.75 -24.97 -7.65
N ARG A 324 -21.93 -25.30 -7.10
CA ARG A 324 -22.17 -26.62 -6.53
C ARG A 324 -22.20 -27.67 -7.67
N PRO A 325 -21.59 -28.86 -7.46
CA PRO A 325 -21.62 -29.95 -8.43
C PRO A 325 -23.02 -30.42 -8.81
#